data_AF-A0AA88QWX9-F1
#
_entry.id   AF-A0AA88QWX9-F1
#
_cell.length_a   1.000
_cell.length_b   1.000
_cell.length_c   1.000
_cell.angle_alpha   90.00
_cell.angle_beta   90.00
_cell.angle_gamma   90.00
#
_symmetry.space_group_name_H-M   'P 1'
#
loop_
_entity.id
_entity.type
_entity.pdbx_description
1 polymer ?
#
loop_
_entity_poly.entity_id
_entity_poly.type
_entity_poly.pdbx_seq_one_letter_code
_entity_poly.pdbx_strand_id
1 'polypeptide(L)'
;MTSQADGSPIRSHGCHHLRDLHEAIKLCEPALVYSNPVVTLPGKNLEIHVFKYKAGGCAAFLSNFDPQYSAKITFQNTQYGLPPWSISILPDCKHVVFNTARVTSQTSEIKMIPVGAFPWQSYNEQTPTSDDSDTLAMEGLYEQLNITRDASDYLWYLTDVNIAPDEGFLRNGQSPFLTIISAGPYLAGFH
;
A
#
# COMPACT_ATOMS: atom_id res chain seq x y z
N MET A 1 6.35 9.06 14.42
CA MET A 1 6.68 8.29 13.21
C MET A 1 5.37 7.73 12.67
N THR A 2 4.80 8.37 11.66
CA THR A 2 3.64 7.85 10.95
C THR A 2 4.08 6.64 10.11
N SER A 3 3.22 5.63 10.03
CA SER A 3 3.55 4.39 9.33
C SER A 3 3.66 4.62 7.83
N GLN A 4 4.73 4.13 7.22
CA GLN A 4 4.86 3.94 5.77
C GLN A 4 4.71 2.46 5.37
N ALA A 5 4.09 1.63 6.23
CA ALA A 5 3.89 0.22 5.93
C ALA A 5 2.94 0.05 4.74
N ASP A 6 3.48 -0.36 3.60
CA ASP A 6 2.82 -0.63 2.32
C ASP A 6 2.45 -2.11 2.14
N GLY A 7 2.49 -2.90 3.22
CA GLY A 7 2.38 -4.36 3.15
C GLY A 7 3.69 -5.05 2.76
N SER A 8 4.82 -4.32 2.71
CA SER A 8 6.14 -4.89 2.49
C SER A 8 6.40 -6.09 3.43
N PRO A 9 6.87 -7.22 2.89
CA PRO A 9 7.01 -8.48 3.62
C PRO A 9 8.26 -8.47 4.50
N ILE A 10 8.33 -7.57 5.48
CA ILE A 10 9.52 -7.43 6.34
C ILE A 10 9.55 -8.50 7.45
N ARG A 11 8.46 -9.26 7.67
CA ARG A 11 8.43 -10.46 8.53
C ARG A 11 7.09 -11.23 8.47
N SER A 12 6.48 -11.33 7.28
CA SER A 12 5.18 -11.99 7.09
C SER A 12 5.31 -13.25 6.24
N HIS A 13 4.27 -14.08 6.22
CA HIS A 13 4.16 -15.28 5.36
C HIS A 13 4.49 -15.03 3.90
N GLY A 14 4.17 -13.84 3.40
CA GLY A 14 4.49 -13.46 2.03
C GLY A 14 5.99 -13.63 1.77
N CYS A 15 6.84 -13.34 2.75
CA CYS A 15 8.29 -13.52 2.63
C CYS A 15 8.70 -14.99 2.48
N HIS A 16 8.21 -15.89 3.34
CA HIS A 16 8.53 -17.31 3.26
C HIS A 16 7.92 -17.96 2.02
N HIS A 17 6.66 -17.66 1.69
CA HIS A 17 5.97 -18.22 0.53
C HIS A 17 6.62 -17.75 -0.79
N LEU A 18 7.02 -16.48 -0.88
CA LEU A 18 7.78 -15.97 -2.03
C LEU A 18 9.20 -16.53 -2.09
N ARG A 19 9.85 -16.75 -0.95
CA ARG A 19 11.15 -17.43 -0.91
C ARG A 19 11.05 -18.84 -1.45
N ASP A 20 10.10 -19.63 -0.97
CA ASP A 20 9.89 -21.02 -1.40
C ASP A 20 9.48 -21.08 -2.89
N LEU A 21 8.71 -20.10 -3.38
CA LEU A 21 8.43 -19.91 -4.81
C LEU A 21 9.72 -19.64 -5.61
N HIS A 22 10.58 -18.73 -5.14
CA HIS A 22 11.84 -18.44 -5.82
C HIS A 22 12.78 -19.65 -5.84
N GLU A 23 12.85 -20.44 -4.77
CA GLU A 23 13.59 -21.70 -4.75
C GLU A 23 13.07 -22.68 -5.81
N ALA A 24 11.74 -22.82 -5.94
CA ALA A 24 11.14 -23.66 -6.97
C ALA A 24 11.44 -23.17 -8.40
N ILE A 25 11.40 -21.86 -8.64
CA ILE A 25 11.75 -21.26 -9.94
C ILE A 25 13.24 -21.48 -10.24
N LYS A 26 14.11 -21.35 -9.24
CA LYS A 26 15.55 -21.59 -9.38
C LYS A 26 15.87 -23.02 -9.80
N LEU A 27 15.13 -24.01 -9.30
CA LEU A 27 15.24 -25.39 -9.77
C LEU A 27 14.84 -25.55 -11.26
N CYS A 28 13.91 -24.72 -11.75
CA CYS A 28 13.48 -24.73 -13.14
C CYS A 28 14.39 -23.91 -14.07
N GLU A 29 15.32 -23.12 -13.54
CA GLU A 29 16.15 -22.15 -14.30
C GLU A 29 16.82 -22.75 -15.54
N PRO A 30 17.43 -23.95 -15.51
CA PRO A 30 18.02 -24.53 -16.71
C PRO A 30 16.99 -24.73 -17.83
N ALA A 31 15.80 -25.25 -17.51
CA ALA A 31 14.78 -25.47 -18.53
C ALA A 31 14.17 -24.16 -19.06
N LEU A 32 14.00 -23.16 -18.17
CA LEU A 32 13.43 -21.85 -18.51
C LEU A 32 14.35 -21.02 -19.40
N VAL A 33 15.66 -21.06 -19.18
CA VAL A 33 16.63 -20.24 -19.95
C VAL A 33 16.93 -20.86 -21.32
N TYR A 34 16.91 -22.19 -21.44
CA TYR A 34 17.26 -22.89 -22.68
C TYR A 34 16.08 -23.22 -23.60
N SER A 35 14.84 -22.95 -23.20
CA SER A 35 13.66 -23.29 -24.02
C SER A 35 12.48 -22.36 -23.82
N ASN A 36 11.62 -22.30 -24.83
CA ASN A 36 10.32 -21.63 -24.74
C ASN A 36 9.23 -22.63 -24.29
N PRO A 37 8.16 -22.15 -23.62
CA PRO A 37 7.11 -23.03 -23.16
C PRO A 37 6.31 -23.59 -24.34
N VAL A 38 5.99 -24.88 -24.26
CA VAL A 38 4.95 -25.51 -25.05
C VAL A 38 3.69 -25.55 -24.20
N VAL A 39 2.65 -24.83 -24.64
CA VAL A 39 1.38 -24.73 -23.92
C VAL A 39 0.42 -25.82 -24.40
N THR A 40 -0.20 -26.53 -23.46
CA THR A 40 -1.25 -27.52 -23.71
C THR A 40 -2.47 -27.19 -22.89
N LEU A 41 -3.67 -27.32 -23.49
CA LEU A 41 -4.96 -27.01 -22.89
C LEU A 41 -5.76 -28.32 -22.66
N PRO A 42 -5.60 -29.00 -21.51
CA PRO A 42 -6.30 -30.26 -21.25
C PRO A 42 -7.78 -30.10 -20.87
N GLY A 43 -8.22 -28.87 -20.55
CA GLY A 43 -9.60 -28.60 -20.16
C GLY A 43 -9.88 -27.11 -20.04
N LYS A 44 -11.13 -26.78 -19.73
CA LYS A 44 -11.54 -25.39 -19.46
C LYS A 44 -10.80 -24.86 -18.23
N ASN A 45 -10.20 -23.68 -18.32
CA ASN A 45 -9.43 -23.03 -17.25
C ASN A 45 -8.17 -23.79 -16.81
N LEU A 46 -7.74 -24.81 -17.56
CA LEU A 46 -6.53 -25.58 -17.25
C LEU A 46 -5.48 -25.39 -18.33
N GLU A 47 -4.27 -25.09 -17.89
CA GLU A 47 -3.11 -24.96 -18.77
C GLU A 47 -1.92 -25.75 -18.25
N ILE A 48 -1.15 -26.30 -19.17
CA ILE A 48 0.13 -26.94 -18.91
C ILE A 48 1.18 -26.23 -19.74
N HIS A 49 2.17 -25.64 -19.08
CA HIS A 49 3.32 -25.02 -19.76
C HIS A 49 4.53 -25.92 -19.53
N VAL A 50 5.09 -26.48 -20.61
CA VAL A 50 6.23 -27.39 -20.53
C VAL A 50 7.45 -26.78 -21.19
N PHE A 51 8.54 -26.72 -20.45
CA PHE A 51 9.86 -26.30 -20.91
C PHE A 51 10.75 -27.53 -21.05
N LYS A 52 11.27 -27.77 -22.25
CA LYS A 52 12.17 -28.91 -22.55
C LYS A 52 13.36 -28.41 -23.35
N TYR A 53 14.56 -28.78 -22.93
CA TYR A 53 15.79 -28.43 -23.63
C TYR A 53 16.57 -29.67 -24.08
N LYS A 54 17.45 -29.48 -25.08
CA LYS A 54 18.10 -30.58 -25.82
C LYS A 54 18.94 -31.53 -24.96
N ALA A 55 19.41 -31.09 -23.78
CA ALA A 55 20.20 -31.92 -22.87
C ALA A 55 19.33 -32.85 -21.98
N GLY A 56 18.01 -32.86 -22.15
CA GLY A 56 17.11 -33.83 -21.54
C GLY A 56 16.42 -33.37 -20.24
N GLY A 57 16.61 -32.13 -19.80
CA GLY A 57 15.85 -31.59 -18.68
C GLY A 57 14.47 -31.06 -19.08
N CYS A 58 13.54 -31.09 -18.13
CA CYS A 58 12.13 -30.75 -18.32
C CYS A 58 11.59 -30.03 -17.09
N ALA A 59 10.99 -28.86 -17.26
CA ALA A 59 10.20 -28.21 -16.22
C ALA A 59 8.76 -28.01 -16.69
N ALA A 60 7.79 -28.15 -15.79
CA ALA A 60 6.37 -27.97 -16.10
C ALA A 60 5.65 -27.12 -15.07
N PHE A 61 4.70 -26.32 -15.55
CA PHE A 61 3.80 -25.52 -14.75
C PHE A 61 2.37 -25.95 -15.06
N LEU A 62 1.63 -26.38 -14.04
CA LEU A 62 0.24 -26.83 -14.15
C LEU A 62 -0.65 -25.79 -13.50
N SER A 63 -1.47 -25.12 -14.30
CA SER A 63 -2.25 -23.96 -13.88
C SER A 63 -3.75 -24.27 -13.88
N ASN A 64 -4.42 -23.86 -12.81
CA ASN A 64 -5.87 -23.81 -12.71
C ASN A 64 -6.31 -22.36 -12.53
N PHE A 65 -6.92 -21.80 -13.57
CA PHE A 65 -7.46 -20.44 -13.59
C PHE A 65 -8.91 -20.36 -13.10
N ASP A 66 -9.50 -21.48 -12.67
CA ASP A 66 -10.82 -21.46 -12.04
C ASP A 66 -10.71 -20.87 -10.61
N PRO A 67 -11.38 -19.75 -10.31
CA PRO A 67 -11.27 -19.11 -9.00
C PRO A 67 -12.05 -19.83 -7.90
N GLN A 68 -12.95 -20.76 -8.25
CA GLN A 68 -13.88 -21.38 -7.31
C GLN A 68 -13.61 -22.86 -7.10
N TYR A 69 -13.29 -23.59 -8.17
CA TYR A 69 -13.26 -25.05 -8.13
C TYR A 69 -11.85 -25.61 -8.28
N SER A 70 -11.56 -26.64 -7.47
CA SER A 70 -10.37 -27.48 -7.65
C SER A 70 -10.55 -28.38 -8.86
N ALA A 71 -9.46 -28.63 -9.58
CA ALA A 71 -9.45 -29.48 -10.75
C ALA A 71 -8.42 -30.59 -10.63
N LYS A 72 -8.62 -31.68 -11.37
CA LYS A 72 -7.62 -32.73 -11.54
C LYS A 72 -7.16 -32.77 -12.98
N ILE A 73 -5.85 -32.78 -13.17
CA ILE A 73 -5.21 -32.74 -14.48
C ILE A 73 -4.30 -33.97 -14.62
N THR A 74 -4.33 -34.62 -15.79
CA THR A 74 -3.44 -35.75 -16.07
C THR A 74 -2.29 -35.27 -16.94
N PHE A 75 -1.06 -35.39 -16.43
CA PHE A 75 0.17 -35.02 -17.13
C PHE A 75 1.19 -36.16 -17.00
N GLN A 76 1.75 -36.61 -18.13
CA GLN A 76 2.68 -37.74 -18.20
C GLN A 76 2.21 -38.99 -17.42
N ASN A 77 0.95 -39.40 -17.63
CA ASN A 77 0.29 -40.53 -16.95
C ASN A 77 0.17 -40.39 -15.42
N THR A 78 0.42 -39.21 -14.86
CA THR A 78 0.25 -38.92 -13.44
C THR A 78 -0.87 -37.89 -13.26
N GLN A 79 -1.72 -38.10 -12.25
CA GLN A 79 -2.83 -37.18 -11.95
C GLN A 79 -2.41 -36.20 -10.85
N TYR A 80 -2.57 -34.90 -11.12
CA TYR A 80 -2.27 -33.83 -10.18
C TYR A 80 -3.56 -33.12 -9.76
N GLY A 81 -3.70 -32.85 -8.47
CA GLY A 81 -4.77 -32.01 -7.93
C GLY A 81 -4.33 -30.55 -7.87
N LEU A 82 -5.08 -29.67 -8.53
CA LEU A 82 -4.86 -28.24 -8.52
C LEU A 82 -5.96 -27.54 -7.73
N PRO A 83 -5.63 -26.84 -6.63
CA PRO A 83 -6.56 -25.93 -5.96
C PRO A 83 -7.10 -24.84 -6.92
N PRO A 84 -8.18 -24.14 -6.54
CA PRO A 84 -8.66 -22.98 -7.29
C PRO A 84 -7.56 -21.91 -7.35
N TRP A 85 -7.48 -21.19 -8.47
CA TRP A 85 -6.54 -20.10 -8.71
C TRP A 85 -5.09 -20.42 -8.31
N SER A 86 -4.56 -21.52 -8.83
CA SER A 86 -3.24 -22.01 -8.41
C SER A 86 -2.38 -22.53 -9.55
N ILE A 87 -1.07 -22.48 -9.33
CA ILE A 87 -0.06 -23.01 -10.24
C ILE A 87 0.82 -23.98 -9.43
N SER A 88 0.96 -25.21 -9.93
CA SER A 88 1.92 -26.19 -9.42
C SER A 88 3.17 -26.20 -10.28
N ILE A 89 4.34 -26.19 -9.64
CA ILE A 89 5.65 -26.14 -10.29
C ILE A 89 6.34 -27.51 -10.17
N LEU A 90 6.79 -28.05 -11.31
CA LEU A 90 7.47 -29.34 -11.42
C LEU A 90 8.81 -29.16 -12.16
N PRO A 91 9.94 -29.05 -11.44
CA PRO A 91 11.26 -28.81 -12.04
C PRO A 91 11.81 -29.98 -12.85
N ASP A 92 11.22 -31.18 -12.68
CA ASP A 92 11.57 -32.41 -13.37
C ASP A 92 10.41 -32.99 -14.20
N CYS A 93 9.32 -32.21 -14.34
CA CYS A 93 8.05 -32.63 -14.95
C CYS A 93 7.36 -33.84 -14.28
N LYS A 94 7.75 -34.23 -13.07
CA LYS A 94 7.21 -35.39 -12.35
C LYS A 94 6.73 -35.04 -10.95
N HIS A 95 7.55 -34.36 -10.16
CA HIS A 95 7.26 -34.05 -8.76
C HIS A 95 6.88 -32.58 -8.59
N VAL A 96 5.79 -32.33 -7.88
CA VAL A 96 5.39 -30.96 -7.50
C VAL A 96 6.22 -30.54 -6.30
N VAL A 97 7.06 -29.52 -6.49
CA VAL A 97 7.89 -28.96 -5.40
C VAL A 97 7.22 -27.76 -4.74
N PHE A 98 6.33 -27.07 -5.45
CA PHE A 98 5.64 -25.88 -4.97
C PHE A 98 4.26 -25.72 -5.60
N ASN A 99 3.30 -25.21 -4.84
CA ASN A 99 2.00 -24.77 -5.35
C ASN A 99 1.64 -23.41 -4.75
N THR A 100 1.22 -22.47 -5.59
CA THR A 100 0.97 -21.08 -5.18
C THR A 100 -0.15 -20.91 -4.15
N ALA A 101 -1.11 -21.83 -4.07
CA ALA A 101 -2.22 -21.79 -3.11
C ALA A 101 -1.95 -22.59 -1.82
N ARG A 102 -0.88 -23.39 -1.76
CA ARG A 102 -0.52 -24.19 -0.57
C ARG A 102 0.53 -23.44 0.24
N VAL A 103 0.08 -22.68 1.23
CA VAL A 103 0.96 -21.95 2.16
C VAL A 103 1.34 -22.87 3.32
N THR A 104 2.62 -23.22 3.46
CA THR A 104 3.16 -24.07 4.53
C THR A 104 3.75 -23.29 5.71
N SER A 105 3.73 -21.94 5.67
CA SER A 105 4.32 -21.08 6.71
C SER A 105 3.34 -20.78 7.86
N GLN A 106 3.83 -20.86 9.10
CA GLN A 106 3.09 -20.52 10.33
C GLN A 106 2.60 -19.08 10.39
N THR A 107 1.40 -18.88 10.98
CA THR A 107 0.74 -17.58 11.18
C THR A 107 1.37 -16.69 12.23
N SER A 108 1.90 -15.54 11.80
CA SER A 108 2.35 -14.47 12.68
C SER A 108 1.22 -13.47 12.91
N GLU A 109 0.60 -13.52 14.08
CA GLU A 109 -0.37 -12.50 14.50
C GLU A 109 0.36 -11.31 15.13
N ILE A 110 0.09 -10.11 14.61
CA ILE A 110 0.59 -8.87 15.20
C ILE A 110 -0.22 -8.56 16.45
N LYS A 111 0.46 -8.30 17.56
CA LYS A 111 -0.16 -7.89 18.84
C LYS A 111 0.44 -6.59 19.32
N MET A 112 -0.42 -5.62 19.63
CA MET A 112 -0.05 -4.37 20.28
C MET A 112 -0.38 -4.50 21.77
N ILE A 113 0.64 -4.57 22.62
CA ILE A 113 0.48 -4.74 24.06
C ILE A 113 0.95 -3.45 24.74
N PRO A 114 0.08 -2.74 25.49
CA PRO A 114 0.48 -1.55 26.24
C PRO A 114 1.51 -1.93 27.32
N VAL A 115 2.59 -1.15 27.45
CA VAL A 115 3.69 -1.45 28.40
C VAL A 115 3.75 -0.45 29.57
N GLY A 116 2.90 0.57 29.60
CA GLY A 116 2.85 1.53 30.71
C GLY A 116 2.10 2.82 30.40
N ALA A 117 2.15 3.76 31.34
CA ALA A 117 1.60 5.11 31.23
C ALA A 117 2.69 6.16 31.51
N PHE A 118 2.53 7.35 30.92
CA PHE A 118 3.50 8.44 31.04
C PHE A 118 2.90 9.61 31.84
N PRO A 119 3.68 10.28 32.72
CA PRO A 119 3.24 11.50 33.38
C PRO A 119 3.35 12.68 32.42
N TRP A 120 2.24 13.07 31.81
CA TRP A 120 2.20 14.15 30.82
C TRP A 120 2.21 15.53 31.48
N GLN A 121 2.92 16.46 30.83
CA GLN A 121 2.77 17.90 31.05
C GLN A 121 2.29 18.52 29.74
N SER A 122 1.57 19.64 29.84
CA SER A 122 1.06 20.37 28.69
C SER A 122 1.46 21.84 28.75
N TYR A 123 1.63 22.43 27.57
CA TYR A 123 1.78 23.86 27.36
C TYR A 123 0.77 24.29 26.30
N ASN A 124 0.12 25.42 26.52
CA ASN A 124 -0.87 25.96 25.58
C ASN A 124 -0.16 26.96 24.67
N GLU A 125 -0.12 26.64 23.38
CA GLU A 125 0.34 27.56 22.35
C GLU A 125 -0.62 28.75 22.23
N GLN A 126 -0.07 29.96 22.13
CA GLN A 126 -0.86 31.19 21.95
C GLN A 126 -1.19 31.39 20.47
N THR A 127 -2.36 31.97 20.19
CA THR A 127 -2.72 32.42 18.84
C THR A 127 -2.03 33.75 18.56
N PRO A 128 -1.25 33.88 17.47
CA PRO A 128 -0.59 35.14 17.15
C PRO A 128 -1.61 36.20 16.71
N THR A 129 -1.32 37.45 17.00
CA THR A 129 -2.09 38.61 16.52
C THR A 129 -1.31 39.35 15.44
N SER A 130 -2.01 40.13 14.61
CA SER A 130 -1.45 40.86 13.47
C SER A 130 -0.37 41.90 13.86
N ASP A 131 -0.35 42.32 15.12
CA ASP A 131 0.59 43.27 15.71
C ASP A 131 1.83 42.63 16.37
N ASP A 132 1.92 41.29 16.35
CA ASP A 132 3.08 40.58 16.89
C ASP A 132 4.36 40.87 16.10
N SER A 133 5.49 40.99 16.82
CA SER A 133 6.80 41.36 16.25
C SER A 133 7.33 40.38 15.22
N ASP A 134 6.85 39.14 15.26
CA ASP A 134 7.35 38.04 14.45
C ASP A 134 6.51 37.85 13.17
N THR A 135 5.55 38.74 12.93
CA THR A 135 4.73 38.75 11.72
C THR A 135 5.43 39.43 10.54
N LEU A 136 5.17 38.92 9.33
CA LEU A 136 5.65 39.51 8.08
C LEU A 136 4.47 40.09 7.31
N ALA A 137 4.44 41.42 7.16
CA ALA A 137 3.43 42.11 6.37
C ALA A 137 3.67 41.90 4.87
N MET A 138 2.63 41.49 4.15
CA MET A 138 2.67 41.30 2.69
C MET A 138 1.39 41.82 2.03
N GLU A 139 1.51 42.36 0.82
CA GLU A 139 0.33 42.76 0.03
C GLU A 139 -0.27 41.56 -0.68
N GLY A 140 -1.47 41.13 -0.24
CA GLY A 140 -2.25 40.05 -0.83
C GLY A 140 -2.06 38.68 -0.19
N LEU A 141 -2.75 37.68 -0.73
CA LEU A 141 -2.66 36.29 -0.26
C LEU A 141 -1.56 35.54 -1.03
N TYR A 142 -0.66 34.91 -0.29
CA TYR A 142 0.43 34.10 -0.83
C TYR A 142 0.19 32.62 -0.57
N GLU A 143 0.69 31.77 -1.46
CA GLU A 143 0.62 30.32 -1.34
C GLU A 143 1.57 29.81 -0.24
N GLN A 144 1.16 28.78 0.48
CA GLN A 144 1.83 28.30 1.70
C GLN A 144 3.26 27.80 1.45
N LEU A 145 3.50 26.95 0.44
CA LEU A 145 4.83 26.42 0.14
C LEU A 145 5.82 27.52 -0.27
N ASN A 146 5.33 28.57 -0.94
CA ASN A 146 6.16 29.72 -1.28
C ASN A 146 6.67 30.48 -0.03
N ILE A 147 5.84 30.57 1.01
CA ILE A 147 6.19 31.26 2.26
C ILE A 147 6.99 30.36 3.19
N THR A 148 6.51 29.15 3.49
CA THR A 148 7.15 28.27 4.47
C THR A 148 8.35 27.53 3.91
N ARG A 149 8.50 27.43 2.57
CA ARG A 149 9.55 26.65 1.90
C ARG A 149 9.62 25.20 2.40
N ASP A 150 8.47 24.65 2.78
CA ASP A 150 8.36 23.30 3.38
C ASP A 150 9.13 23.15 4.71
N ALA A 151 9.47 24.26 5.37
CA ALA A 151 10.14 24.25 6.66
C ALA A 151 9.17 24.01 7.83
N SER A 152 7.87 24.23 7.63
CA SER A 152 6.81 24.03 8.62
C SER A 152 5.49 23.66 7.93
N ASP A 153 4.73 22.77 8.57
CA ASP A 153 3.36 22.41 8.17
C ASP A 153 2.36 23.55 8.45
N TYR A 154 2.73 24.53 9.29
CA TYR A 154 1.86 25.60 9.77
C TYR A 154 2.21 26.94 9.13
N LEU A 155 1.17 27.68 8.71
CA LEU A 155 1.25 29.08 8.28
C LEU A 155 0.04 29.85 8.82
N TRP A 156 0.31 30.99 9.47
CA TRP A 156 -0.73 31.91 9.96
C TRP A 156 -1.02 32.99 8.93
N TYR A 157 -2.29 33.12 8.54
CA TYR A 157 -2.79 34.26 7.76
C TYR A 157 -3.51 35.22 8.72
N LEU A 158 -2.96 36.40 8.90
CA LEU A 158 -3.46 37.43 9.81
C LEU A 158 -3.92 38.63 8.98
N THR A 159 -5.08 39.18 9.32
CA THR A 159 -5.60 40.41 8.69
C THR A 159 -6.43 41.17 9.70
N ASP A 160 -6.31 42.49 9.68
CA ASP A 160 -7.16 43.37 10.48
C ASP A 160 -8.40 43.76 9.69
N VAL A 161 -9.55 43.69 10.35
CA VAL A 161 -10.83 44.16 9.81
C VAL A 161 -11.32 45.29 10.70
N ASN A 162 -11.19 46.52 10.24
CA ASN A 162 -11.69 47.68 10.97
C ASN A 162 -13.20 47.81 10.78
N ILE A 163 -13.96 47.79 11.89
CA ILE A 163 -15.42 47.90 11.90
C ILE A 163 -15.82 49.30 12.35
N ALA A 164 -16.57 50.02 11.51
CA ALA A 164 -17.04 51.35 11.85
C ALA A 164 -18.09 51.31 12.99
N PRO A 165 -18.10 52.27 13.92
CA PRO A 165 -19.02 52.24 15.07
C PRO A 165 -20.51 52.34 14.70
N ASP A 166 -20.84 52.83 13.51
CA ASP A 166 -22.19 53.04 13.02
C ASP A 166 -22.75 51.89 12.18
N GLU A 167 -22.00 50.79 12.03
CA GLU A 167 -22.40 49.60 11.30
C GLU A 167 -23.75 49.02 11.76
N GLY A 168 -24.60 48.66 10.80
CA GLY A 168 -25.98 48.26 11.06
C GLY A 168 -26.11 46.97 11.87
N PHE A 169 -25.17 46.03 11.70
CA PHE A 169 -25.19 44.76 12.41
C PHE A 169 -24.92 44.93 13.92
N LEU A 170 -24.16 45.96 14.32
CA LEU A 170 -23.92 46.31 15.72
C LEU A 170 -25.20 46.77 16.43
N ARG A 171 -26.13 47.41 15.70
CA ARG A 171 -27.40 47.93 16.25
C ARG A 171 -28.50 46.87 16.31
N ASN A 172 -28.46 45.93 15.37
CA ASN A 172 -29.52 44.94 15.19
C ASN A 172 -29.18 43.57 15.81
N GLY A 173 -28.02 43.44 16.46
CA GLY A 173 -27.56 42.19 17.09
C GLY A 173 -27.23 41.07 16.10
N GLN A 174 -26.94 41.42 14.83
CA GLN A 174 -26.56 40.47 13.79
C GLN A 174 -25.03 40.35 13.72
N SER A 175 -24.54 39.18 13.29
CA SER A 175 -23.11 38.97 13.05
C SER A 175 -22.79 39.09 11.55
N PRO A 176 -21.61 39.62 11.19
CA PRO A 176 -21.15 39.60 9.82
C PRO A 176 -20.88 38.17 9.34
N PHE A 177 -20.90 37.95 8.02
CA PHE A 177 -20.60 36.66 7.41
C PHE A 177 -19.17 36.66 6.85
N LEU A 178 -18.33 35.75 7.35
CA LEU A 178 -16.96 35.56 6.88
C LEU A 178 -16.88 34.29 6.02
N THR A 179 -16.35 34.42 4.80
CA THR A 179 -16.09 33.29 3.90
C THR A 179 -14.59 33.18 3.66
N ILE A 180 -14.01 32.02 3.96
CA ILE A 180 -12.61 31.72 3.70
C ILE A 180 -12.55 30.50 2.78
N ILE A 181 -11.87 30.64 1.65
CA ILE A 181 -11.65 29.54 0.70
C ILE A 181 -10.14 29.24 0.71
N SER A 182 -9.79 27.99 1.03
CA SER A 182 -8.40 27.53 1.08
C SER A 182 -8.18 26.38 0.10
N ALA A 183 -6.99 26.32 -0.48
CA ALA A 183 -6.52 25.19 -1.27
C ALA A 183 -5.90 24.06 -0.40
N GLY A 184 -5.72 24.31 0.89
CA GLY A 184 -5.07 23.39 1.83
C GLY A 184 -5.99 22.33 2.42
N PRO A 185 -5.42 21.27 3.03
CA PRO A 185 -6.17 20.14 3.57
C PRO A 185 -6.85 20.44 4.92
N TYR A 186 -6.42 21.48 5.64
CA TYR A 186 -6.99 21.88 6.92
C TYR A 186 -6.92 23.40 7.09
N LEU A 187 -7.94 23.98 7.73
CA LEU A 187 -8.01 25.40 8.08
C LEU A 187 -8.73 25.55 9.43
N ALA A 188 -8.15 26.37 10.31
CA ALA A 188 -8.76 26.79 11.57
C ALA A 188 -8.92 28.32 11.56
N GLY A 189 -10.10 28.80 11.93
CA GLY A 189 -10.43 30.22 12.01
C GLY A 189 -10.44 30.71 13.46
N PHE A 190 -9.81 31.87 13.70
CA PHE A 190 -9.76 32.56 14.98
C PHE A 190 -10.25 34.00 14.75
N HIS A 191 -11.10 34.52 15.64
CA HIS A 191 -11.70 35.86 15.56
C HIS A 191 -11.78 36.49 16.96
#